data_AF-A0A067LMV9-F1
#
_entry.id   AF-A0A067LMV9-F1
#
_cell.length_a   1.000
_cell.length_b   1.000
_cell.length_c   1.000
_cell.angle_alpha   90.00
_cell.angle_beta   90.00
_cell.angle_gamma   90.00
#
_symmetry.space_group_name_H-M   'P 1'
#
loop_
_entity.id
_entity.type
_entity.pdbx_description
1 polymer ?
#
loop_
_entity_poly.entity_id
_entity_poly.type
_entity_poly.pdbx_seq_one_letter_code
_entity_poly.pdbx_strand_id
1 'polypeptide(L)'
;MRAITEKAVSEKLRILEFFVRAFALLGDAKSCFALKYEALLLRQVESSSCQSLQVSYMEWLNFAGNLIDNGCYPVARQACENALLCLQKDGVANSKTSEFPVDKRIKSLREYAVKFAAPSSVQAQATEYLKRKTVENSNRNSPFNKETKCTGSILFRNGIKKRNARQLCESQRVQQGIYRSVAN
;
A
#
# COMPACT_ATOMS: atom_id res chain seq x y z
N MET A 1 2.55 -7.69 26.33
CA MET A 1 1.33 -7.26 25.62
C MET A 1 0.06 -7.19 26.49
N ARG A 2 0.00 -7.75 27.73
CA ARG A 2 -1.20 -7.65 28.60
C ARG A 2 -1.62 -6.22 28.99
N ALA A 3 -0.67 -5.31 29.15
CA ALA A 3 -0.92 -3.96 29.67
C ALA A 3 -1.73 -3.04 28.73
N ILE A 4 -1.92 -3.39 27.45
CA ILE A 4 -2.72 -2.57 26.52
C ILE A 4 -4.18 -3.03 26.50
N THR A 5 -4.43 -4.34 26.65
CA THR A 5 -5.79 -4.90 26.65
C THR A 5 -6.66 -4.34 27.77
N GLU A 6 -6.09 -4.08 28.94
CA GLU A 6 -6.76 -3.58 30.15
C GLU A 6 -7.04 -2.06 30.14
N LYS A 7 -6.50 -1.31 29.16
CA LYS A 7 -6.70 0.14 29.08
C LYS A 7 -8.08 0.49 28.55
N ALA A 8 -8.64 1.58 29.08
CA ALA A 8 -9.88 2.17 28.58
C ALA A 8 -9.73 2.52 27.08
N VAL A 9 -10.82 2.39 26.32
CA VAL A 9 -10.85 2.70 24.89
C VAL A 9 -10.37 4.13 24.60
N SER A 10 -10.76 5.07 25.45
CA SER A 10 -10.32 6.48 25.38
C SER A 10 -8.79 6.63 25.49
N GLU A 11 -8.15 5.84 26.35
CA GLU A 11 -6.69 5.87 26.50
C GLU A 11 -5.99 5.25 25.28
N LYS A 12 -6.52 4.12 24.77
CA LYS A 12 -6.02 3.49 23.53
C LYS A 12 -6.09 4.46 22.35
N LEU A 13 -7.20 5.19 22.20
CA LEU A 13 -7.38 6.19 21.14
C LEU A 13 -6.41 7.37 21.28
N ARG A 14 -6.17 7.86 22.50
CA ARG A 14 -5.17 8.92 22.75
C ARG A 14 -3.76 8.48 22.37
N ILE A 15 -3.40 7.24 22.70
CA ILE A 15 -2.10 6.67 22.33
C ILE A 15 -1.96 6.59 20.79
N LEU A 16 -2.99 6.09 20.11
CA LEU A 16 -3.00 6.03 18.64
C LEU A 16 -2.89 7.43 18.03
N GLU A 17 -3.64 8.41 18.53
CA GLU A 17 -3.58 9.79 18.06
C GLU A 17 -2.19 10.41 18.23
N PHE A 18 -1.55 10.17 19.37
CA PHE A 18 -0.17 10.61 19.61
C PHE A 18 0.78 10.05 18.55
N PHE A 19 0.73 8.74 18.28
CA PHE A 19 1.60 8.12 17.29
C PHE A 19 1.29 8.58 15.87
N VAL A 20 0.01 8.75 15.52
CA VAL A 20 -0.40 9.31 14.22
C VAL A 20 0.25 10.67 13.99
N ARG A 21 0.23 11.55 14.99
CA ARG A 21 0.87 12.88 14.92
C ARG A 21 2.40 12.76 14.84
N ALA A 22 3.01 11.87 15.63
CA ALA A 22 4.45 11.65 15.61
C ALA A 22 4.94 11.14 14.23
N PHE A 23 4.29 10.14 13.64
CA PHE A 23 4.64 9.63 12.32
C PHE A 23 4.37 10.64 11.20
N ALA A 24 3.34 11.48 11.34
CA ALA A 24 3.12 12.58 10.42
C ALA A 24 4.28 13.61 10.46
N LEU A 25 4.78 13.95 11.65
CA LEU A 25 5.95 14.83 11.81
C LEU A 25 7.23 14.21 11.23
N LEU A 26 7.38 12.89 11.35
CA LEU A 26 8.50 12.15 10.77
C LEU A 26 8.38 11.93 9.25
N GLY A 27 7.26 12.31 8.64
CA GLY A 27 6.99 12.06 7.22
C GLY A 27 6.72 10.59 6.87
N ASP A 28 6.52 9.72 7.86
CA ASP A 28 6.15 8.32 7.65
C ASP A 28 4.65 8.19 7.40
N ALA A 29 4.26 8.48 6.16
CA ALA A 29 2.87 8.41 5.73
C ALA A 29 2.27 7.01 5.93
N LYS A 30 3.04 5.93 5.72
CA LYS A 30 2.55 4.56 5.82
C LYS A 30 2.19 4.20 7.26
N SER A 31 3.07 4.47 8.21
CA SER A 31 2.80 4.23 9.64
C SER A 31 1.66 5.11 10.15
N CYS A 32 1.60 6.37 9.71
CA CYS A 32 0.48 7.27 10.00
C CYS A 32 -0.86 6.71 9.52
N PHE A 33 -0.92 6.24 8.27
CA PHE A 33 -2.14 5.64 7.71
C PHE A 33 -2.52 4.33 8.40
N ALA A 34 -1.55 3.47 8.70
CA ALA A 34 -1.81 2.22 9.42
C ALA A 34 -2.48 2.50 10.77
N LEU A 35 -1.95 3.44 11.56
CA LEU A 35 -2.50 3.77 12.87
C LEU A 35 -3.85 4.50 12.80
N LYS A 36 -4.06 5.36 11.79
CA LYS A 36 -5.37 5.95 11.54
C LYS A 36 -6.42 4.89 11.21
N TYR A 37 -6.06 3.89 10.41
CA TYR A 37 -6.93 2.76 10.10
C TYR A 37 -7.28 1.97 11.37
N GLU A 38 -6.29 1.63 12.20
CA GLU A 38 -6.52 0.95 13.48
C GLU A 38 -7.40 1.76 14.44
N ALA A 39 -7.22 3.08 14.51
CA ALA A 39 -8.06 3.95 15.34
C ALA A 39 -9.53 3.97 14.87
N LEU A 40 -9.76 3.97 13.55
CA LEU A 40 -11.10 3.87 12.97
C LEU A 40 -11.73 2.50 13.27
N LEU A 41 -10.98 1.41 13.13
CA LEU A 41 -11.47 0.06 13.48
C LEU A 41 -11.80 -0.07 14.97
N LEU A 42 -10.93 0.42 15.85
CA LEU A 42 -11.17 0.37 17.30
C LEU A 42 -12.45 1.11 17.67
N ARG A 43 -12.65 2.32 17.13
CA ARG A 43 -13.89 3.09 17.29
C ARG A 43 -15.11 2.32 16.78
N GLN A 44 -15.00 1.71 15.60
CA GLN A 44 -16.09 0.93 15.01
C GLN A 44 -16.50 -0.26 15.87
N VAL A 45 -15.55 -1.01 16.44
CA VAL A 45 -15.83 -2.15 17.32
C VAL A 45 -16.52 -1.70 18.61
N GLU A 46 -16.04 -0.60 19.20
CA GLU A 46 -16.52 -0.08 20.48
C GLU A 46 -17.79 0.78 20.36
N SER A 47 -18.23 1.08 19.13
CA SER A 47 -19.43 1.88 18.85
C SER A 47 -20.72 1.27 19.41
N SER A 48 -20.75 -0.05 19.63
CA SER A 48 -21.88 -0.75 20.27
C SER A 48 -22.06 -0.37 21.74
N SER A 49 -20.97 -0.03 22.43
CA SER A 49 -20.97 0.36 23.84
C SER A 49 -21.04 1.88 24.02
N CYS A 50 -20.68 2.66 23.00
CA CYS A 50 -20.64 4.11 23.07
C CYS A 50 -20.91 4.75 21.69
N GLN A 51 -22.08 5.37 21.54
CA GLN A 51 -22.49 6.00 20.27
C GLN A 51 -21.52 7.09 19.80
N SER A 52 -20.83 7.79 20.71
CA SER A 52 -19.85 8.83 20.34
C SER A 52 -18.60 8.27 19.66
N LEU A 53 -18.41 6.94 19.68
CA LEU A 53 -17.34 6.25 18.94
C LEU A 53 -17.81 5.75 17.57
N GLN A 54 -19.06 6.00 17.17
CA GLN A 54 -19.55 5.63 15.85
C GLN A 54 -18.69 6.29 14.77
N VAL A 55 -18.24 5.48 13.81
CA VAL A 55 -17.49 5.95 12.65
C VAL A 55 -18.44 6.06 11.47
N SER A 56 -18.58 7.27 10.93
CA SER A 56 -19.45 7.52 9.79
C SER A 56 -18.88 6.98 8.48
N TYR A 57 -19.75 6.71 7.49
CA TYR A 57 -19.28 6.36 6.14
C TYR A 57 -18.43 7.49 5.52
N MET A 58 -18.72 8.76 5.86
CA MET A 58 -17.97 9.93 5.38
C MET A 58 -16.54 9.96 5.91
N GLU A 59 -16.32 9.60 7.17
CA GLU A 59 -14.97 9.46 7.73
C GLU A 59 -14.15 8.41 6.98
N TRP A 60 -14.73 7.24 6.74
CA TRP A 60 -14.09 6.18 5.95
C TRP A 60 -13.82 6.61 4.50
N LEU A 61 -14.77 7.32 3.87
CA LEU A 61 -14.62 7.82 2.51
C LEU A 61 -13.51 8.86 2.39
N ASN A 62 -13.46 9.84 3.29
CA ASN A 62 -12.39 10.83 3.33
C ASN A 62 -11.03 10.18 3.58
N PHE A 63 -10.98 9.18 4.47
CA PHE A 63 -9.78 8.40 4.73
C PHE A 63 -9.32 7.62 3.50
N ALA A 64 -10.22 6.97 2.78
CA ALA A 64 -9.93 6.27 1.53
C ALA A 64 -9.37 7.20 0.43
N GLY A 65 -9.92 8.41 0.30
CA GLY A 65 -9.40 9.44 -0.61
C GLY A 65 -7.95 9.77 -0.30
N ASN A 66 -7.65 10.11 0.97
CA ASN A 66 -6.28 10.40 1.42
C ASN A 66 -5.32 9.23 1.14
N LEU A 67 -5.76 7.97 1.32
CA LEU A 67 -4.93 6.81 1.03
C LEU A 67 -4.60 6.69 -0.47
N ILE A 68 -5.57 6.97 -1.34
CA ILE A 68 -5.38 6.95 -2.79
C ILE A 68 -4.39 8.05 -3.22
N ASP A 69 -4.55 9.26 -2.71
CA ASP A 69 -3.63 10.38 -2.99
C ASP A 69 -2.19 10.07 -2.58
N ASN A 70 -2.02 9.15 -1.62
CA ASN A 70 -0.72 8.69 -1.13
C ASN A 70 -0.31 7.29 -1.64
N GLY A 71 -1.00 6.75 -2.65
CA GLY A 71 -0.66 5.47 -3.29
C GLY A 71 -0.86 4.21 -2.42
N CYS A 72 -1.58 4.31 -1.30
CA CYS A 72 -1.85 3.21 -0.37
C CYS A 72 -3.10 2.41 -0.78
N TYR A 73 -3.10 1.87 -1.99
CA TYR A 73 -4.29 1.27 -2.63
C TYR A 73 -4.91 0.07 -1.89
N PRO A 74 -4.15 -0.89 -1.33
CA PRO A 74 -4.76 -2.02 -0.61
C PRO A 74 -5.57 -1.59 0.63
N VAL A 75 -5.04 -0.61 1.38
CA VAL A 75 -5.72 -0.07 2.57
C VAL A 75 -6.92 0.80 2.13
N ALA A 76 -6.77 1.55 1.02
CA ALA A 76 -7.86 2.37 0.49
C ALA A 76 -9.08 1.52 0.08
N ARG A 77 -8.83 0.35 -0.53
CA ARG A 77 -9.88 -0.63 -0.83
C ARG A 77 -10.63 -1.02 0.44
N GLN A 78 -9.90 -1.39 1.49
CA GLN A 78 -10.51 -1.82 2.76
C GLN A 78 -11.32 -0.70 3.43
N ALA A 79 -10.80 0.53 3.41
CA ALA A 79 -11.54 1.70 3.89
C ALA A 79 -12.83 1.95 3.09
N CYS A 80 -12.83 1.74 1.77
CA CYS A 80 -14.05 1.81 0.96
C CYS A 80 -15.05 0.70 1.33
N GLU A 81 -14.58 -0.52 1.62
CA GLU A 81 -15.44 -1.61 2.09
C GLU A 81 -16.11 -1.25 3.43
N ASN A 82 -15.35 -0.70 4.38
CA ASN A 82 -15.91 -0.20 5.65
C ASN A 82 -16.90 0.96 5.46
N ALA A 83 -16.62 1.89 4.53
CA ALA A 83 -17.55 2.98 4.20
C ALA A 83 -18.91 2.45 3.70
N LEU A 84 -18.90 1.45 2.81
CA LEU A 84 -20.12 0.82 2.32
C LEU A 84 -20.91 0.12 3.45
N LEU A 85 -20.21 -0.54 4.37
CA LEU A 85 -20.85 -1.19 5.52
C LEU A 85 -21.50 -0.16 6.46
N CYS A 86 -20.86 0.98 6.72
CA CYS A 86 -21.45 2.06 7.51
C CYS A 86 -22.67 2.66 6.79
N LEU A 87 -22.57 2.93 5.49
CA LEU A 87 -23.67 3.50 4.70
C LEU A 87 -24.91 2.59 4.73
N GLN A 88 -24.73 1.27 4.61
CA GLN A 88 -25.84 0.31 4.70
C GLN A 88 -26.50 0.30 6.08
N LYS A 89 -25.72 0.43 7.16
CA LYS A 89 -26.26 0.52 8.53
C LYS A 89 -27.08 1.80 8.73
N ASP A 90 -26.61 2.92 8.17
CA ASP A 90 -27.28 4.22 8.28
C ASP A 90 -28.58 4.25 7.44
N GLY A 91 -28.59 3.64 6.25
CA GLY A 91 -29.76 3.55 5.38
C GLY A 91 -30.89 2.65 5.91
N VAL A 92 -30.58 1.64 6.74
CA VAL A 92 -31.59 0.84 7.46
C VAL A 92 -32.31 1.66 8.54
N ALA A 93 -31.65 2.65 9.12
CA ALA A 93 -32.24 3.55 10.13
C ALA A 93 -33.08 4.68 9.51
N ASN A 94 -32.76 5.11 8.27
CA ASN A 94 -33.40 6.24 7.61
C ASN A 94 -34.07 5.82 6.29
N SER A 95 -35.29 5.29 6.37
CA SER A 95 -36.10 5.08 5.16
C SER A 95 -36.50 6.44 4.56
N LYS A 96 -36.13 6.64 3.28
CA LYS A 96 -36.39 7.79 2.40
C LYS A 96 -35.38 8.93 2.53
N THR A 97 -34.31 8.88 1.72
CA THR A 97 -33.99 9.88 0.68
C THR A 97 -32.82 9.33 -0.15
N SER A 98 -32.89 9.47 -1.48
CA SER A 98 -31.95 9.03 -2.50
C SER A 98 -30.43 9.01 -2.11
N GLU A 99 -29.92 7.88 -1.60
CA GLU A 99 -28.48 7.62 -1.32
C GLU A 99 -27.65 7.27 -2.57
N PHE A 100 -28.26 7.32 -3.76
CA PHE A 100 -27.69 6.88 -5.03
C PHE A 100 -26.39 7.58 -5.49
N PRO A 101 -26.04 8.83 -5.10
CA PRO A 101 -24.76 9.44 -5.52
C PRO A 101 -23.55 8.94 -4.73
N VAL A 102 -23.71 8.71 -3.42
CA VAL A 102 -22.58 8.46 -2.51
C VAL A 102 -22.07 7.03 -2.64
N ASP A 103 -22.98 6.05 -2.70
CA ASP A 103 -22.64 4.65 -2.93
C ASP A 103 -21.83 4.47 -4.24
N LYS A 104 -22.24 5.16 -5.31
CA LYS A 104 -21.50 5.18 -6.58
C LYS A 104 -20.09 5.74 -6.42
N ARG A 105 -19.92 6.82 -5.65
CA ARG A 105 -18.60 7.41 -5.38
C ARG A 105 -17.70 6.47 -4.59
N ILE A 106 -18.23 5.81 -3.55
CA ILE A 106 -17.47 4.84 -2.75
C ILE A 106 -17.06 3.64 -3.62
N LYS A 107 -17.98 3.14 -4.46
CA LYS A 107 -17.70 2.04 -5.41
C LYS A 107 -16.64 2.42 -6.44
N SER A 108 -16.69 3.63 -7.01
CA SER A 108 -15.69 4.06 -7.99
C SER A 108 -14.30 4.18 -7.37
N LEU A 109 -14.19 4.72 -6.16
CA LEU A 109 -12.93 4.79 -5.42
C LEU A 109 -12.39 3.39 -5.09
N ARG A 110 -13.27 2.46 -4.70
CA ARG A 110 -12.87 1.06 -4.47
C ARG A 110 -12.34 0.41 -5.74
N GLU A 111 -13.02 0.57 -6.86
CA GLU A 111 -12.59 0.04 -8.16
C GLU A 111 -11.25 0.63 -8.59
N TYR A 112 -11.07 1.94 -8.38
CA TYR A 112 -9.79 2.60 -8.58
C TYR A 112 -8.70 1.95 -7.71
N ALA A 113 -8.92 1.81 -6.41
CA ALA A 113 -7.97 1.17 -5.50
C ALA A 113 -7.64 -0.27 -5.92
N VAL A 114 -8.63 -1.08 -6.34
CA VAL A 114 -8.40 -2.45 -6.82
C VAL A 114 -7.51 -2.46 -8.07
N LYS A 115 -7.81 -1.59 -9.05
CA LYS A 115 -7.04 -1.48 -10.30
C LYS A 115 -5.57 -1.17 -10.04
N PHE A 116 -5.27 -0.30 -9.08
CA PHE A 116 -3.90 0.12 -8.78
C PHE A 116 -3.20 -0.74 -7.70
N ALA A 117 -3.94 -1.53 -6.93
CA ALA A 117 -3.36 -2.54 -6.05
C ALA A 117 -2.85 -3.77 -6.84
N ALA A 118 -3.56 -4.17 -7.91
CA ALA A 118 -3.27 -5.39 -8.67
C ALA A 118 -1.82 -5.51 -9.20
N PRO A 119 -1.19 -4.46 -9.77
CA PRO A 119 0.19 -4.50 -10.27
C PRO A 119 1.25 -4.70 -9.18
N SER A 120 0.94 -4.30 -7.94
CA SER A 120 1.86 -4.42 -6.80
C SER A 120 1.78 -5.76 -6.07
N SER A 121 0.88 -6.66 -6.49
CA SER A 121 0.75 -7.98 -5.86
C SER A 121 1.96 -8.87 -6.17
N VAL A 122 2.37 -9.69 -5.20
CA VAL A 122 3.46 -10.66 -5.38
C VAL A 122 3.21 -11.58 -6.58
N GLN A 123 1.94 -11.98 -6.79
CA GLN A 123 1.55 -12.82 -7.92
C GLN A 123 1.67 -12.08 -9.26
N ALA A 124 1.25 -10.81 -9.34
CA ALA A 124 1.43 -10.00 -10.54
C ALA A 124 2.91 -9.77 -10.86
N GLN A 125 3.72 -9.44 -9.84
CA GLN A 125 5.17 -9.27 -9.97
C GLN A 125 5.86 -10.57 -10.41
N ALA A 126 5.48 -11.72 -9.84
CA ALA A 126 6.00 -13.02 -10.24
C ALA A 126 5.63 -13.35 -11.69
N THR A 127 4.41 -13.06 -12.10
CA THR A 127 3.94 -13.28 -13.48
C THR A 127 4.68 -12.39 -14.47
N GLU A 128 4.87 -11.11 -14.13
CA GLU A 128 5.65 -10.17 -14.94
C GLU A 128 7.12 -10.59 -15.03
N TYR A 129 7.72 -10.99 -13.90
CA TYR A 129 9.09 -11.51 -13.86
C TYR A 129 9.26 -12.74 -14.74
N LEU A 130 8.32 -13.69 -14.68
CA LEU A 130 8.31 -14.88 -15.54
C LEU A 130 8.19 -14.50 -17.02
N LYS A 131 7.28 -13.59 -17.38
CA LYS A 131 7.17 -13.07 -18.76
C LYS A 131 8.47 -12.44 -19.24
N ARG A 132 9.11 -11.61 -18.40
CA ARG A 132 10.40 -10.97 -18.72
C ARG A 132 11.51 -11.99 -18.92
N LYS A 133 11.56 -13.03 -18.08
CA LYS A 133 12.48 -14.17 -18.20
C LYS A 133 12.30 -14.93 -19.52
N THR A 134 11.06 -15.18 -19.93
CA THR A 134 10.76 -15.86 -21.20
C THR A 134 11.26 -15.04 -22.40
N VAL A 135 11.03 -13.72 -22.40
CA VAL A 135 11.51 -12.81 -23.46
C VAL A 135 13.03 -12.66 -23.46
N GLU A 136 13.69 -12.63 -22.29
CA GLU A 136 15.16 -12.60 -22.23
C GLU A 136 15.77 -13.91 -22.74
N ASN A 137 15.14 -15.06 -22.46
CA ASN A 137 15.58 -16.35 -23.00
C ASN A 137 15.37 -16.46 -24.51
N SER A 138 14.26 -15.96 -25.06
CA SER A 138 14.05 -15.98 -26.51
C SER A 138 15.05 -15.09 -27.27
N ASN A 139 15.45 -13.96 -26.68
CA ASN A 139 16.46 -13.07 -27.27
C ASN A 139 17.91 -13.57 -27.14
N ARG A 140 18.17 -14.54 -26.25
CA ARG A 140 19.47 -15.23 -26.17
C ARG A 140 19.65 -16.32 -27.22
N ASN A 141 18.58 -16.75 -27.87
CA ASN A 141 18.61 -17.77 -28.92
C ASN A 141 18.99 -17.17 -30.29
N SER A 142 19.99 -16.29 -30.31
CA SER A 142 20.76 -15.94 -31.52
C SER A 142 21.69 -17.11 -31.85
N PRO A 143 21.84 -17.53 -33.12
CA PRO A 143 22.57 -18.74 -33.46
C PRO A 143 24.09 -18.48 -33.47
N PHE A 144 24.77 -18.61 -32.33
CA PHE A 144 26.22 -18.84 -32.22
C PHE A 144 26.58 -19.02 -30.74
N ASN A 145 27.45 -19.90 -30.26
CA ASN A 145 28.40 -20.85 -30.82
C ASN A 145 28.73 -21.84 -29.68
N LYS A 146 29.20 -23.06 -29.98
CA LYS A 146 29.46 -24.17 -29.04
C LYS A 146 29.83 -23.72 -27.60
N GLU A 147 28.86 -23.81 -26.69
CA GLU A 147 29.01 -23.43 -25.30
C GLU A 147 29.96 -24.43 -24.60
N THR A 148 31.16 -23.99 -24.23
CA THR A 148 32.07 -24.79 -23.41
C THR A 148 31.41 -24.98 -22.04
N LYS A 149 31.18 -26.23 -21.62
CA LYS A 149 30.56 -26.56 -20.32
C LYS A 149 31.26 -25.82 -19.19
N CYS A 150 30.65 -24.74 -18.70
CA CYS A 150 31.20 -23.96 -17.60
C CYS A 150 30.84 -24.60 -16.25
N THR A 151 31.85 -24.94 -15.47
CA THR A 151 31.70 -25.41 -14.08
C THR A 151 30.92 -24.39 -13.25
N GLY A 152 30.14 -24.85 -12.26
CA GLY A 152 29.30 -23.98 -11.40
C GLY A 152 30.06 -22.83 -10.71
N SER A 153 31.35 -23.00 -10.45
CA SER A 153 32.24 -21.96 -9.90
C SER A 153 32.40 -20.76 -10.84
N ILE A 154 32.45 -20.98 -12.16
CA ILE A 154 32.57 -19.92 -13.16
C ILE A 154 31.25 -19.15 -13.24
N LEU A 155 30.12 -19.86 -13.25
CA LEU A 155 28.79 -19.24 -13.23
C LEU A 155 28.59 -18.39 -11.97
N PHE A 156 29.02 -18.86 -10.81
CA PHE A 156 28.96 -18.12 -9.56
C PHE A 156 29.79 -16.83 -9.61
N ARG A 157 31.05 -16.91 -10.04
CA ARG A 157 31.93 -15.72 -10.18
C ARG A 157 31.38 -14.73 -11.20
N ASN A 158 30.83 -15.22 -12.31
CA ASN A 158 30.19 -14.37 -13.32
C ASN A 158 28.93 -13.69 -12.78
N GLY A 159 28.14 -14.39 -11.95
CA GLY A 159 26.99 -13.82 -11.25
C GLY A 159 27.37 -12.67 -10.33
N ILE A 160 28.45 -12.83 -9.54
CA ILE A 160 28.98 -11.76 -8.68
C ILE A 160 29.44 -10.57 -9.52
N LYS A 161 30.24 -10.80 -10.58
CA LYS A 161 30.72 -9.73 -11.47
C LYS A 161 29.55 -8.94 -12.07
N LYS A 162 28.53 -9.63 -12.55
CA LYS A 162 27.33 -9.01 -13.15
C LYS A 162 26.55 -8.18 -12.13
N ARG A 163 26.44 -8.65 -10.88
CA ARG A 163 25.80 -7.89 -9.80
C ARG A 163 26.58 -6.62 -9.47
N ASN A 164 27.90 -6.73 -9.31
CA ASN A 164 28.76 -5.59 -8.98
C ASN A 164 28.73 -4.52 -10.09
N ALA A 165 28.75 -4.94 -11.36
CA ALA A 165 28.64 -4.01 -12.49
C ALA A 165 27.32 -3.21 -12.46
N ARG A 166 26.20 -3.85 -12.11
CA ARG A 166 24.90 -3.17 -11.98
C ARG A 166 24.91 -2.15 -10.85
N GLN A 167 25.39 -2.54 -9.67
CA GLN A 167 25.49 -1.65 -8.51
C GLN A 167 26.40 -0.45 -8.78
N LEU A 168 27.49 -0.67 -9.53
CA LEU A 168 28.39 0.41 -9.95
C LEU A 168 27.67 1.40 -10.88
N CYS A 169 26.97 0.91 -11.91
CA CYS A 169 26.19 1.76 -12.81
C CYS A 169 25.10 2.54 -12.07
N GLU A 170 24.38 1.90 -11.14
CA GLU A 170 23.36 2.57 -10.32
C GLU A 170 23.98 3.68 -9.46
N SER A 171 25.10 3.40 -8.80
CA SER A 171 25.82 4.38 -7.98
C SER A 171 26.33 5.57 -8.80
N GLN A 172 26.85 5.31 -10.00
CA GLN A 172 27.29 6.35 -10.93
C GLN A 172 26.13 7.22 -11.44
N ARG A 173 24.95 6.62 -11.70
CA ARG A 173 23.75 7.37 -12.10
C ARG A 173 23.24 8.27 -10.97
N VAL A 174 23.30 7.78 -9.72
CA VAL A 174 22.95 8.58 -8.54
C VAL A 174 23.94 9.74 -8.37
N GLN A 175 25.25 9.49 -8.47
CA GLN A 175 26.25 10.55 -8.40
C GLN A 175 26.09 11.59 -9.52
N GLN A 176 25.86 11.17 -10.77
CA GLN A 176 25.65 12.10 -11.89
C GLN A 176 24.35 12.91 -11.75
N GLY A 177 23.30 12.35 -11.13
CA GLY A 177 22.07 13.07 -10.81
C GLY A 177 22.29 14.15 -9.75
N ILE A 178 23.12 13.88 -8.75
CA ILE A 178 23.48 14.83 -7.67
C ILE A 178 24.35 15.97 -8.20
N TYR A 179 25.37 15.68 -9.03
CA TYR A 179 26.20 16.75 -9.62
C TYR A 179 25.43 17.67 -10.57
N ARG A 180 24.34 17.20 -11.21
CA ARG A 180 23.48 18.03 -12.06
C ARG A 180 22.47 18.89 -11.27
N SER A 181 22.13 18.54 -10.02
CA SER A 181 21.22 19.35 -9.21
C SER A 181 21.91 20.45 -8.40
N VAL A 182 23.24 20.39 -8.26
CA VAL A 182 24.05 21.40 -7.53
C VAL A 182 24.61 22.48 -8.48
N ALA A 183 24.53 22.25 -9.80
CA ALA A 183 25.04 23.16 -10.82
C ALA A 183 23.96 24.06 -11.48
N ASN A 184 22.73 24.09 -10.94
CA ASN A 184 21.64 24.99 -11.33
C ASN A 184 21.18 25.84 -10.14
#